data_AF-R5DSS1-F1
#
_entry.id   AF-R5DSS1-F1
#
_cell.length_a   1.000
_cell.length_b   1.000
_cell.length_c   1.000
_cell.angle_alpha   90.00
_cell.angle_beta   90.00
_cell.angle_gamma   90.00
#
_symmetry.space_group_name_H-M   'P 1'
#
loop_
_entity.id
_entity.type
_entity.pdbx_description
1 polymer ?
#
loop_
_entity_poly.entity_id
_entity_poly.type
_entity_poly.pdbx_seq_one_letter_code
_entity_poly.pdbx_strand_id
1 'polypeptide(L)'
;MLVTLVVINASIANNLGMDKEYLQKFANNLKKLRKEKGLTQDDLAVSEQISRSMISLIEIAKTDLTVSKVKIIADTLKVHPKELFDFD
;
A
#
# COMPACT_ATOMS: atom_id res chain seq x y z
N MET A 1 21.60 -12.67 5.61
CA MET A 1 21.70 -12.85 4.14
C MET A 1 20.73 -13.90 3.60
N LEU A 2 20.63 -15.09 4.21
CA LEU A 2 19.66 -16.13 3.82
C LEU A 2 18.18 -15.72 4.05
N VAL A 3 17.86 -15.18 5.23
CA VAL A 3 16.46 -14.78 5.57
C VAL A 3 15.93 -13.72 4.60
N THR A 4 16.75 -12.72 4.27
CA THR A 4 16.38 -11.65 3.34
C THR A 4 16.08 -12.17 1.93
N LEU A 5 16.88 -13.13 1.44
CA LEU A 5 16.68 -13.73 0.12
C LEU A 5 15.39 -14.57 0.07
N VAL A 6 15.08 -15.31 1.14
CA VAL A 6 13.82 -16.07 1.26
C VAL A 6 12.61 -15.13 1.27
N VAL A 7 12.67 -14.02 2.01
CA VAL A 7 11.58 -13.02 2.06
C VAL A 7 11.37 -12.35 0.70
N ILE A 8 12.45 -12.02 -0.02
CA ILE A 8 12.38 -11.45 -1.36
C ILE A 8 11.72 -12.45 -2.34
N ASN A 9 12.15 -13.71 -2.32
CA ASN A 9 11.60 -14.74 -3.20
C ASN A 9 10.11 -15.03 -2.92
N ALA A 10 9.71 -15.04 -1.65
CA ALA A 10 8.31 -15.18 -1.25
C ALA A 10 7.46 -13.98 -1.73
N SER A 11 7.98 -12.76 -1.62
CA SER A 11 7.31 -11.55 -2.12
C SER A 11 7.17 -11.56 -3.65
N ILE A 12 8.22 -11.98 -4.37
CA ILE A 12 8.18 -12.14 -5.83
C ILE A 12 7.14 -13.20 -6.24
N ALA A 13 7.09 -14.34 -5.54
CA ALA A 13 6.09 -15.38 -5.80
C ALA A 13 4.65 -14.90 -5.56
N ASN A 14 4.43 -14.13 -4.48
CA ASN A 14 3.13 -13.52 -4.19
C ASN A 14 2.69 -12.52 -5.27
N ASN A 15 3.65 -11.90 -5.97
CA ASN A 15 3.43 -10.91 -7.01
C ASN A 15 3.12 -11.49 -8.41
N LEU A 16 3.23 -12.82 -8.62
CA LEU A 16 3.02 -13.45 -9.93
C LEU A 16 1.54 -13.63 -10.31
N GLY A 17 0.63 -13.62 -9.34
CA GLY A 17 -0.82 -13.81 -9.53
C GLY A 17 -1.67 -12.55 -9.33
N MET A 18 -1.04 -11.38 -9.16
CA MET A 18 -1.73 -10.14 -8.82
C MET A 18 -2.34 -9.45 -10.05
N ASP A 19 -3.54 -8.90 -9.90
CA ASP A 19 -4.13 -7.99 -10.87
C ASP A 19 -3.41 -6.64 -10.83
N LYS A 20 -2.38 -6.52 -11.68
CA LYS A 20 -1.52 -5.33 -11.73
C LYS A 20 -2.29 -4.08 -12.16
N GLU A 21 -3.29 -4.20 -13.02
CA GLU A 21 -4.04 -3.05 -13.49
C GLU A 21 -4.89 -2.48 -12.36
N TYR A 22 -5.62 -3.35 -11.66
CA TYR A 22 -6.43 -2.95 -10.51
C TYR A 22 -5.58 -2.33 -9.39
N LEU A 23 -4.44 -2.96 -9.08
CA LEU A 23 -3.51 -2.42 -8.09
C LEU A 23 -2.90 -1.09 -8.51
N GLN A 24 -2.67 -0.87 -9.80
CA GLN A 24 -2.18 0.41 -10.29
C GLN A 24 -3.22 1.52 -10.09
N LYS A 25 -4.51 1.24 -10.32
CA LYS A 25 -5.60 2.18 -10.03
C LYS A 25 -5.68 2.49 -8.53
N PHE A 26 -5.65 1.46 -7.68
CA PHE A 26 -5.60 1.62 -6.23
C PHE A 26 -4.41 2.46 -5.77
N ALA A 27 -3.21 2.14 -6.24
CA ALA A 27 -1.98 2.84 -5.91
C ALA A 27 -2.04 4.33 -6.29
N ASN A 28 -2.59 4.64 -7.47
CA ASN A 28 -2.76 6.01 -7.94
C ASN A 28 -3.74 6.78 -7.07
N ASN A 29 -4.87 6.17 -6.71
CA ASN A 29 -5.87 6.80 -5.86
C ASN A 29 -5.37 7.03 -4.43
N LEU A 30 -4.71 6.05 -3.82
CA LEU A 30 -4.05 6.21 -2.53
C LEU A 30 -3.07 7.38 -2.53
N LYS A 31 -2.20 7.44 -3.55
CA LYS A 31 -1.20 8.52 -3.69
C LYS A 31 -1.85 9.89 -3.88
N LYS A 32 -2.96 9.96 -4.62
CA LYS A 32 -3.78 11.17 -4.79
C LYS A 32 -4.34 11.63 -3.45
N LEU A 33 -5.08 10.78 -2.74
CA LEU A 33 -5.69 11.09 -1.45
C LEU A 33 -4.65 11.54 -0.43
N ARG A 34 -3.50 10.84 -0.36
CA ARG A 34 -2.40 11.23 0.54
C ARG A 34 -1.90 12.65 0.24
N LYS A 35 -1.69 12.98 -1.03
CA LYS A 35 -1.24 14.32 -1.44
C LYS A 35 -2.28 15.39 -1.16
N GLU A 36 -3.56 15.10 -1.37
CA GLU A 36 -4.67 16.03 -1.04
C GLU A 36 -4.75 16.34 0.45
N LYS A 37 -4.35 15.40 1.31
CA LYS A 37 -4.22 15.60 2.76
C LYS A 37 -2.90 16.27 3.18
N GLY A 38 -2.00 16.56 2.23
CA GLY A 38 -0.68 17.15 2.52
C GLY A 38 0.28 16.21 3.27
N LEU A 39 0.05 14.90 3.21
CA LEU A 39 0.82 13.91 3.96
C LEU A 39 1.99 13.36 3.14
N THR A 40 3.10 13.07 3.81
CA THR A 40 4.24 12.32 3.30
C THR A 40 4.00 10.80 3.39
N GLN A 41 4.87 10.00 2.76
CA GLN A 41 4.80 8.54 2.93
C GLN A 41 5.13 8.10 4.36
N ASP A 42 5.96 8.87 5.08
CA ASP A 42 6.29 8.63 6.48
C ASP A 42 5.08 8.92 7.38
N ASP A 43 4.24 9.90 7.03
CA ASP A 43 3.01 10.17 7.77
C ASP A 43 1.97 9.04 7.65
N LEU A 44 2.02 8.26 6.57
CA LEU A 44 1.23 7.01 6.45
C LEU A 44 1.89 5.81 7.13
N ALA A 45 3.18 5.90 7.45
CA ALA A 45 3.86 4.83 8.15
C ALA A 45 3.46 4.86 9.62
N VAL A 46 2.86 3.76 10.09
CA VAL A 46 2.50 3.59 11.50
C VAL A 46 3.42 2.52 12.05
N SER A 47 4.27 2.92 13.01
CA SER A 47 5.56 2.30 13.38
C SER A 47 5.52 0.81 13.72
N GLU A 48 4.35 0.20 13.93
CA GLU A 48 4.22 -1.24 14.20
C GLU A 48 3.44 -2.03 13.14
N GLN A 49 2.80 -1.37 12.17
CA GLN A 49 1.83 -2.02 11.29
C GLN A 49 2.13 -1.84 9.81
N ILE A 50 2.64 -0.65 9.42
CA ILE A 50 2.98 -0.33 8.04
C ILE A 50 4.25 0.50 8.01
N SER A 51 5.31 -0.05 7.41
CA SER A 51 6.55 0.69 7.20
C SER A 51 6.44 1.66 6.04
N ARG A 52 7.23 2.74 6.04
CA ARG A 52 7.38 3.63 4.89
C ARG A 52 7.74 2.88 3.61
N SER A 53 8.62 1.88 3.71
CA SER A 53 9.00 1.04 2.56
C SER A 53 7.79 0.34 1.95
N MET A 54 6.91 -0.21 2.80
CA MET A 54 5.66 -0.82 2.34
C MET A 54 4.73 0.20 1.67
N ILE A 55 4.55 1.40 2.26
CA ILE A 55 3.78 2.47 1.61
C ILE A 55 4.35 2.80 0.23
N SER A 56 5.68 2.92 0.13
CA SER A 56 6.33 3.19 -1.15
C SER A 56 6.07 2.09 -2.18
N LEU A 57 6.06 0.81 -1.78
CA LEU A 57 5.78 -0.32 -2.67
C LEU A 57 4.31 -0.37 -3.09
N ILE A 58 3.39 -0.06 -2.18
CA ILE A 58 1.95 0.03 -2.49
C ILE A 58 1.70 1.13 -3.51
N GLU A 59 2.26 2.34 -3.33
CA GLU A 59 2.05 3.48 -4.24
C GLU A 59 2.63 3.28 -5.66
N ILE A 60 3.40 2.22 -5.88
CA ILE A 60 3.93 1.83 -7.20
C ILE A 60 3.44 0.43 -7.63
N ALA A 61 2.40 -0.09 -6.97
CA ALA A 61 1.77 -1.38 -7.27
C ALA A 61 2.76 -2.57 -7.32
N LYS A 62 3.76 -2.56 -6.43
CA LYS A 62 4.76 -3.65 -6.30
C LYS A 62 4.44 -4.66 -5.20
N THR A 63 3.38 -4.42 -4.43
CA THR A 63 2.89 -5.34 -3.40
C THR A 63 1.40 -5.10 -3.19
N ASP A 64 0.69 -6.15 -2.80
CA ASP A 64 -0.69 -6.05 -2.31
C ASP A 64 -0.70 -5.72 -0.81
N LEU A 65 -1.88 -5.44 -0.27
CA LEU A 65 -2.07 -5.22 1.15
C LEU A 65 -3.27 -5.99 1.69
N THR A 66 -3.22 -6.31 2.97
CA THR A 66 -4.35 -6.94 3.65
C THR A 66 -5.44 -5.91 3.95
N VAL A 67 -6.68 -6.36 4.08
CA VAL A 67 -7.82 -5.49 4.45
C VAL A 67 -7.57 -4.72 5.76
N SER A 68 -6.89 -5.32 6.73
CA SER A 68 -6.51 -4.61 7.98
C SER A 68 -5.61 -3.40 7.70
N LYS A 69 -4.68 -3.49 6.74
CA LYS A 69 -3.81 -2.37 6.35
C LYS A 69 -4.57 -1.29 5.59
N VAL A 70 -5.57 -1.68 4.77
CA VAL A 70 -6.49 -0.72 4.12
C VAL A 70 -7.16 0.14 5.18
N LYS A 71 -7.69 -0.50 6.25
CA LYS A 71 -8.36 0.21 7.33
C LYS A 71 -7.42 1.18 8.05
N ILE A 72 -6.20 0.74 8.39
CA ILE A 72 -5.19 1.61 9.01
C ILE A 72 -4.88 2.82 8.11
N ILE A 73 -4.66 2.61 6.82
CA ILE A 73 -4.39 3.70 5.87
C ILE A 73 -5.57 4.68 5.80
N ALA A 74 -6.81 4.17 5.73
CA ALA A 74 -8.00 4.99 5.70
C ALA A 74 -8.15 5.85 6.97
N ASP A 75 -7.86 5.27 8.14
CA ASP A 75 -7.89 5.97 9.42
C ASP A 75 -6.83 7.07 9.50
N THR A 76 -5.60 6.80 9.03
CA THR A 76 -4.53 7.81 8.97
C THR A 76 -4.89 8.96 8.01
N LEU A 77 -5.49 8.63 6.85
CA LEU A 77 -5.98 9.62 5.88
C LEU A 77 -7.24 10.36 6.35
N LYS A 78 -7.90 9.87 7.41
CA LYS A 78 -9.20 10.35 7.91
C LYS A 78 -10.28 10.32 6.81
N VAL A 79 -10.37 9.19 6.12
CA VAL A 79 -11.34 8.93 5.05
C VAL A 79 -12.08 7.61 5.32
N HIS A 80 -13.24 7.42 4.69
CA HIS A 80 -13.90 6.12 4.71
C HIS A 80 -13.11 5.12 3.84
N PRO A 81 -12.94 3.84 4.23
CA PRO A 81 -12.17 2.86 3.44
C PRO A 81 -12.62 2.72 1.98
N LYS A 82 -13.92 2.92 1.71
CA LYS A 82 -14.49 2.96 0.36
C LYS A 82 -13.78 3.96 -0.56
N GLU A 83 -13.34 5.10 -0.02
CA GLU A 83 -12.70 6.16 -0.81
C GLU A 83 -11.35 5.69 -1.38
N LEU A 84 -10.68 4.73 -0.73
CA LEU A 84 -9.47 4.11 -1.27
C LEU A 84 -9.74 3.30 -2.54
N PHE A 85 -10.97 2.81 -2.73
CA PHE A 85 -11.42 2.02 -3.88
C PHE A 85 -12.24 2.82 -4.90
N ASP A 86 -12.40 4.13 -4.70
CA ASP A 86 -13.18 5.01 -5.57
C ASP A 86 -12.35 5.48 -6.77
N PHE A 87 -12.07 4.55 -7.69
CA PHE A 87 -11.23 4.77 -8.88
C PHE A 87 -11.70 4.01 -10.12
N ASP A 88 -12.89 3.40 -10.06
CA ASP A 88 -13.56 2.72 -11.17
C ASP A 88 -14.77 3.55 -11.65
#